data_AF-A0A0N0A335-F1
#
_entry.id   AF-A0A0N0A335-F1
#
_cell.length_a   1.000
_cell.length_b   1.000
_cell.length_c   1.000
_cell.angle_alpha   90.00
_cell.angle_beta   90.00
_cell.angle_gamma   90.00
#
_symmetry.space_group_name_H-M   'P 1'
#
loop_
_entity.id
_entity.type
_entity.pdbx_description
1 polymer ?
#
loop_
_entity_poly.entity_id
_entity_poly.type
_entity_poly.pdbx_seq_one_letter_code
_entity_poly.pdbx_strand_id
1 'polypeptide(L)'
;TLGNFAEVGLTEVAIIVGYRKEAVYERKAALEQKYGLKLTLIDNDKAEEWNNAYSLWCGRDALKDGVILANGDTVHPVSVEQTLLAARGDGKKIILALDTVKNLADEEMKVVVDPEKGVRRITKLMDPA
;
A
#
# COMPACT_ATOMS: atom_id res chain seq x y z
N THR A 1 -4.13 -8.23 -3.84
CA THR A 1 -2.91 -7.39 -3.96
C THR A 1 -1.95 -7.88 -5.02
N LEU A 2 -1.14 -8.94 -4.81
CA LEU A 2 -0.14 -9.37 -5.82
C LEU A 2 -0.72 -9.64 -7.23
N GLY A 3 -1.88 -10.29 -7.31
CA GLY A 3 -2.55 -10.50 -8.61
C GLY A 3 -2.93 -9.19 -9.31
N ASN A 4 -3.43 -8.20 -8.56
CA ASN A 4 -3.75 -6.88 -9.10
C ASN A 4 -2.49 -6.16 -9.60
N PHE A 5 -1.41 -6.19 -8.80
CA PHE A 5 -0.11 -5.61 -9.18
C PHE A 5 0.39 -6.19 -10.51
N ALA A 6 0.31 -7.51 -10.68
CA ALA A 6 0.66 -8.16 -11.94
C ALA A 6 -0.27 -7.72 -13.09
N GLU A 7 -1.58 -7.61 -12.86
CA GLU A 7 -2.56 -7.22 -13.87
C GLU A 7 -2.35 -5.78 -14.38
N VAL A 8 -1.90 -4.86 -13.52
CA VAL A 8 -1.53 -3.49 -13.92
C VAL A 8 -0.10 -3.36 -14.45
N GLY A 9 0.60 -4.49 -14.65
CA GLY A 9 1.89 -4.56 -15.31
C GLY A 9 3.11 -4.33 -14.41
N LEU A 10 2.96 -4.37 -13.07
CA LEU A 10 4.13 -4.40 -12.20
C LEU A 10 4.83 -5.76 -12.33
N THR A 11 6.16 -5.74 -12.29
CA THR A 11 7.00 -6.93 -12.43
C THR A 11 7.79 -7.25 -11.16
N GLU A 12 7.98 -6.26 -10.28
CA GLU A 12 8.73 -6.40 -9.03
C GLU A 12 7.89 -5.91 -7.86
N VAL A 13 7.93 -6.64 -6.74
CA VAL A 13 7.23 -6.27 -5.50
C VAL A 13 8.14 -6.48 -4.30
N ALA A 14 8.34 -5.42 -3.52
CA ALA A 14 8.94 -5.53 -2.20
C ALA A 14 7.84 -5.78 -1.16
N ILE A 15 7.98 -6.84 -0.36
CA ILE A 15 7.08 -7.16 0.74
C ILE A 15 7.86 -7.01 2.03
N ILE A 16 7.43 -6.05 2.86
CA ILE A 16 7.98 -5.90 4.21
C ILE A 16 7.33 -6.97 5.10
N VAL A 17 8.14 -7.87 5.64
CA VAL A 17 7.70 -9.01 6.45
C VAL A 17 8.16 -8.83 7.89
N GLY A 18 7.37 -9.32 8.84
CA GLY A 18 7.60 -9.13 10.26
C GLY A 18 7.11 -10.34 11.06
N TYR A 19 6.00 -10.16 11.79
CA TYR A 19 5.32 -11.27 12.45
C TYR A 19 5.03 -12.42 11.46
N ARG A 20 5.41 -13.65 11.84
CA ARG A 20 5.24 -14.87 11.02
C ARG A 20 5.85 -14.77 9.62
N LYS A 21 6.96 -14.03 9.45
CA LYS A 21 7.65 -13.89 8.16
C LYS A 21 7.96 -15.22 7.49
N GLU A 22 8.22 -16.27 8.26
CA GLU A 22 8.56 -17.62 7.77
C GLU A 22 7.49 -18.15 6.81
N ALA A 23 6.21 -17.92 7.12
CA ALA A 23 5.10 -18.30 6.25
C ALA A 23 5.11 -17.56 4.90
N VAL A 24 5.61 -16.32 4.85
CA VAL A 24 5.75 -15.57 3.60
C VAL A 24 6.94 -16.10 2.81
N TYR A 25 8.07 -16.36 3.48
CA TYR A 25 9.26 -16.96 2.88
C TYR A 25 8.94 -18.31 2.22
N GLU A 26 8.23 -19.20 2.92
CA GLU A 26 7.81 -20.52 2.40
C GLU A 26 6.96 -20.41 1.12
N ARG A 27 6.15 -19.36 0.98
CA ARG A 27 5.24 -19.16 -0.15
C ARG A 27 5.85 -18.36 -1.29
N LYS A 28 7.02 -17.73 -1.08
CA LYS A 28 7.64 -16.79 -2.02
C LYS A 28 7.69 -17.33 -3.45
N ALA A 29 8.32 -18.49 -3.66
CA ALA A 29 8.51 -19.07 -4.98
C ALA A 29 7.18 -19.39 -5.68
N ALA A 30 6.20 -19.94 -4.94
CA ALA A 30 4.89 -20.23 -5.48
C ALA A 30 4.11 -18.96 -5.88
N LEU A 31 4.25 -17.88 -5.11
CA LEU A 31 3.65 -16.59 -5.42
C LEU A 31 4.31 -15.91 -6.63
N GLU A 32 5.64 -15.96 -6.71
CA GLU A 32 6.40 -15.49 -7.89
C GLU A 32 5.94 -16.19 -9.16
N GLN A 33 5.86 -17.53 -9.13
CA GLN A 33 5.40 -18.33 -10.27
C GLN A 33 3.94 -18.05 -10.63
N LYS A 34 3.06 -17.98 -9.63
CA LYS A 34 1.62 -17.79 -9.85
C LYS A 34 1.30 -16.45 -10.53
N TYR A 35 1.99 -15.39 -10.13
CA TYR A 35 1.69 -14.03 -10.58
C TYR A 35 2.70 -13.48 -11.60
N GLY A 36 3.78 -14.20 -11.91
CA GLY A 36 4.81 -13.72 -12.82
C GLY A 36 5.58 -12.52 -12.28
N LEU A 37 5.73 -12.43 -10.95
CA LEU A 37 6.39 -11.33 -10.26
C LEU A 37 7.74 -11.77 -9.69
N LYS A 38 8.66 -10.82 -9.55
CA LYS A 38 9.85 -10.96 -8.70
C LYS A 38 9.55 -10.37 -7.32
N LEU A 39 9.64 -11.19 -6.28
CA LEU A 39 9.39 -10.78 -4.91
C LEU A 39 10.71 -10.55 -4.16
N THR A 40 10.81 -9.41 -3.48
CA THR A 40 11.88 -9.11 -2.53
C THR A 40 11.26 -9.05 -1.14
N LEU A 41 11.68 -9.93 -0.23
CA LEU A 41 11.23 -9.90 1.16
C LEU A 41 12.19 -9.05 1.98
N ILE A 42 11.65 -8.11 2.76
CA ILE A 42 12.41 -7.16 3.57
C ILE A 42 11.98 -7.34 5.02
N ASP A 43 12.91 -7.72 5.89
CA ASP A 43 12.60 -7.96 7.30
C ASP A 43 12.40 -6.63 8.05
N ASN A 44 11.29 -6.54 8.78
CA ASN A 44 11.05 -5.55 9.84
C ASN A 44 11.30 -6.24 11.19
N ASP A 45 12.41 -5.88 11.83
CA ASP A 45 12.86 -6.41 13.12
C ASP A 45 12.05 -5.88 14.32
N LYS A 46 11.21 -4.87 14.11
CA LYS A 46 10.34 -4.23 15.12
C LYS A 46 8.87 -4.37 14.80
N ALA A 47 8.48 -5.39 14.04
CA ALA A 47 7.10 -5.56 13.57
C ALA A 47 6.05 -5.69 14.69
N GLU A 48 6.44 -6.19 15.87
CA GLU A 48 5.55 -6.32 17.03
C GLU A 48 5.63 -5.11 17.98
N GLU A 49 6.65 -4.25 17.83
CA GLU A 49 6.91 -3.13 18.73
C GLU A 49 6.51 -1.78 18.11
N TRP A 50 6.77 -1.60 16.82
CA TRP A 50 6.67 -0.33 16.12
C TRP A 50 5.58 -0.38 15.05
N ASN A 51 5.06 0.80 14.69
CA ASN A 51 3.98 0.91 13.72
C ASN A 51 4.46 0.80 12.26
N ASN A 52 3.51 0.89 11.34
CA ASN A 52 3.73 0.77 9.90
C ASN A 52 4.70 1.81 9.29
N ALA A 53 4.95 2.95 9.96
CA ALA A 53 5.94 3.92 9.49
C ALA A 53 7.36 3.32 9.51
N TYR A 54 7.65 2.48 10.50
CA TYR A 54 8.92 1.77 10.53
C TYR A 54 9.01 0.67 9.48
N SER A 55 7.90 -0.02 9.18
CA SER A 55 7.85 -0.94 8.05
C SER A 55 8.27 -0.23 6.75
N LEU A 56 7.75 0.98 6.50
CA LEU A 56 8.15 1.79 5.35
C LEU A 56 9.62 2.21 5.39
N TRP A 57 10.15 2.52 6.57
CA TRP A 57 11.58 2.83 6.75
C TRP A 57 12.49 1.63 6.38
N CYS A 58 12.11 0.41 6.77
CA CYS A 58 12.82 -0.80 6.37
C CYS A 58 12.86 -0.95 4.84
N GLY A 59 11.76 -0.62 4.16
CA GLY A 59 11.62 -0.69 2.70
C GLY A 59 12.09 0.54 1.92
N ARG A 60 12.70 1.55 2.57
CA ARG A 60 12.96 2.87 1.96
C ARG A 60 13.76 2.85 0.64
N ASP A 61 14.64 1.87 0.46
CA ASP A 61 15.44 1.76 -0.77
C ASP A 61 14.58 1.35 -1.98
N ALA A 62 13.50 0.58 -1.76
CA ALA A 62 12.55 0.21 -2.80
C ALA A 62 11.62 1.37 -3.21
N LEU A 63 11.58 2.47 -2.45
CA LEU A 63 10.70 3.62 -2.72
C LEU A 63 11.29 4.60 -3.74
N LYS A 64 12.55 4.44 -4.14
CA LYS A 64 13.29 5.41 -4.97
C LYS A 64 12.75 5.55 -6.40
N ASP A 65 12.19 4.48 -6.95
CA ASP A 65 11.76 4.42 -8.36
C ASP A 65 10.28 4.78 -8.57
N GLY A 66 9.60 5.24 -7.51
CA GLY A 66 8.14 5.42 -7.49
C GLY A 66 7.42 4.09 -7.32
N VAL A 67 6.40 4.05 -6.46
CA VAL A 67 5.76 2.79 -6.08
C VAL A 67 4.24 2.91 -6.03
N ILE A 68 3.56 1.79 -6.23
CA ILE A 68 2.23 1.57 -5.67
C ILE A 68 2.44 0.93 -4.30
N LEU A 69 1.87 1.54 -3.26
CA LEU A 69 1.94 1.06 -1.89
C LEU A 69 0.55 0.58 -1.44
N ALA A 70 0.49 -0.62 -0.88
CA ALA A 70 -0.71 -1.18 -0.27
C ALA A 70 -0.36 -1.92 1.03
N ASN A 71 -1.28 -1.94 1.99
CA ASN A 71 -1.14 -2.83 3.13
C ASN A 71 -1.42 -4.28 2.71
N GLY A 72 -0.78 -5.24 3.36
CA GLY A 72 -0.90 -6.66 3.03
C GLY A 72 -2.29 -7.26 3.31
N ASP A 73 -3.08 -6.62 4.15
CA ASP A 73 -4.44 -7.01 4.56
C ASP A 73 -5.55 -6.28 3.79
N THR A 74 -5.19 -5.35 2.90
CA THR A 74 -6.18 -4.59 2.13
C THR A 74 -6.63 -5.37 0.90
N VAL A 75 -7.94 -5.54 0.76
CA VAL A 75 -8.58 -6.15 -0.40
C VAL A 75 -9.36 -5.10 -1.17
N HIS A 76 -9.05 -4.97 -2.45
CA HIS A 76 -9.69 -4.04 -3.38
C HIS A 76 -9.69 -4.62 -4.81
N PRO A 77 -10.62 -4.19 -5.68
CA PRO A 77 -10.59 -4.56 -7.10
C PRO A 77 -9.41 -3.88 -7.81
N VAL A 78 -8.90 -4.52 -8.87
CA VAL A 78 -7.81 -3.98 -9.71
C VAL A 78 -8.09 -2.58 -10.26
N SER A 79 -9.37 -2.23 -10.44
CA SER A 79 -9.79 -0.90 -10.91
C SER A 79 -9.29 0.25 -10.03
N VAL A 80 -9.02 0.01 -8.74
CA VAL A 80 -8.42 1.01 -7.85
C VAL A 80 -6.99 1.35 -8.29
N GLU A 81 -6.17 0.35 -8.61
CA GLU A 81 -4.80 0.55 -9.07
C GLU A 81 -4.76 1.17 -10.48
N GLN A 82 -5.67 0.75 -11.35
CA GLN A 82 -5.85 1.39 -12.67
C GLN A 82 -6.20 2.88 -12.53
N THR A 83 -7.10 3.22 -11.61
CA THR A 83 -7.47 4.62 -11.32
C THR A 83 -6.29 5.42 -10.77
N LEU A 84 -5.52 4.85 -9.84
CA LEU A 84 -4.30 5.48 -9.30
C LEU A 84 -3.29 5.76 -10.42
N LEU A 85 -3.06 4.79 -11.31
CA LEU A 85 -2.11 4.91 -12.41
C LEU A 85 -2.57 5.93 -13.47
N ALA A 86 -3.86 6.00 -13.75
CA ALA A 86 -4.45 6.97 -14.68
C ALA A 86 -4.42 8.40 -14.13
N ALA A 87 -4.47 8.57 -12.81
CA ALA A 87 -4.39 9.88 -12.14
C ALA A 87 -2.98 10.48 -12.10
N ARG A 88 -1.94 9.70 -12.46
CA ARG A 88 -0.55 10.17 -12.53
C ARG A 88 -0.38 11.30 -13.55
N GLY A 89 0.71 12.05 -13.41
CA GLY A 89 0.99 13.24 -14.23
C GLY A 89 0.76 14.55 -13.47
N ASP A 90 0.87 15.69 -14.16
CA ASP A 90 0.68 17.04 -13.62
C ASP A 90 1.55 17.38 -12.40
N GLY A 91 2.75 16.78 -12.31
CA GLY A 91 3.66 16.99 -11.19
C GLY A 91 3.20 16.40 -9.84
N LYS A 92 2.15 15.56 -9.83
CA LYS A 92 1.67 14.87 -8.61
C LYS A 92 2.74 13.91 -8.08
N LYS A 93 3.07 14.04 -6.80
CA LYS A 93 4.09 13.20 -6.12
C LYS A 93 3.48 12.06 -5.30
N ILE A 94 2.31 12.28 -4.74
CA ILE A 94 1.58 11.32 -3.91
C ILE A 94 0.13 11.32 -4.38
N ILE A 95 -0.42 10.13 -4.62
CA ILE A 95 -1.81 9.92 -5.01
C ILE A 95 -2.38 8.88 -4.04
N LEU A 96 -3.53 9.18 -3.45
CA LEU A 96 -4.21 8.28 -2.51
C LEU A 96 -5.56 7.88 -3.08
N ALA A 97 -5.89 6.59 -3.00
CA ALA A 97 -7.24 6.11 -3.25
C ALA A 97 -8.06 6.26 -1.97
N LEU A 98 -9.21 6.92 -2.07
CA LEU A 98 -10.11 7.15 -0.94
C LEU A 98 -11.42 6.40 -1.18
N ASP A 99 -11.88 5.69 -0.16
CA ASP A 99 -13.25 5.16 -0.10
C ASP A 99 -14.13 6.24 0.52
N THR A 100 -15.13 6.72 -0.24
CA THR A 100 -16.04 7.80 0.19
C THR A 100 -17.46 7.29 0.42
N VAL A 101 -17.67 5.98 0.49
CA VAL A 101 -19.01 5.38 0.58
C VAL A 101 -19.31 4.86 1.98
N LYS A 102 -18.28 4.59 2.79
CA LYS A 102 -18.45 4.08 4.15
C LYS A 102 -18.75 5.18 5.15
N ASN A 103 -19.63 4.86 6.11
CA ASN A 103 -19.76 5.62 7.35
C ASN A 103 -18.49 5.41 8.18
N LEU A 104 -17.86 6.49 8.64
CA LEU A 104 -16.59 6.42 9.33
C LEU A 104 -16.83 6.38 10.84
N ALA A 105 -16.27 5.38 11.52
CA ALA A 105 -16.26 5.29 12.98
C ALA A 105 -14.90 5.77 13.53
N ASP A 106 -14.62 5.50 14.81
CA ASP A 106 -13.43 6.03 15.49
C ASP A 106 -12.11 5.47 14.94
N GLU A 107 -12.11 4.22 14.46
CA GLU A 107 -10.88 3.52 14.05
C GLU A 107 -10.42 3.85 12.62
N GLU A 108 -11.33 4.30 11.76
CA GLU A 108 -11.03 4.61 10.38
C GLU A 108 -10.17 5.87 10.26
N MET A 109 -9.23 5.83 9.32
CA MET A 109 -8.49 7.00 8.91
C MET A 109 -9.42 7.94 8.14
N LYS A 110 -9.61 9.16 8.65
CA LYS A 110 -10.46 10.16 8.03
C LYS A 110 -9.60 11.10 7.20
N VAL A 111 -10.13 11.58 6.08
CA VAL A 111 -9.41 12.44 5.15
C VAL A 111 -10.23 13.68 4.84
N VAL A 112 -9.64 14.85 5.07
CA VAL A 112 -10.19 16.13 4.60
C VAL A 112 -9.59 16.42 3.24
N VAL A 113 -10.45 16.57 2.23
CA VAL A 113 -10.07 16.89 0.85
C VAL A 113 -10.54 18.27 0.46
N ASP A 114 -9.75 18.92 -0.39
CA ASP A 114 -10.05 20.17 -1.07
C ASP A 114 -10.03 19.87 -2.58
N PRO A 115 -11.09 20.18 -3.34
CA PRO A 115 -11.16 19.82 -4.76
C PRO A 115 -10.01 20.39 -5.60
N GLU A 116 -9.45 21.54 -5.22
CA GLU A 116 -8.37 22.20 -5.95
C GLU A 116 -7.00 21.82 -5.40
N LYS A 117 -6.90 21.63 -4.08
CA LYS A 117 -5.62 21.48 -3.37
C LYS A 117 -5.31 20.05 -2.95
N GLY A 118 -6.22 19.11 -3.17
CA GLY A 118 -6.10 17.71 -2.80
C GLY A 118 -6.25 17.49 -1.30
N VAL A 119 -5.52 16.50 -0.78
CA VAL A 119 -5.57 16.12 0.64
C VAL A 119 -5.04 17.25 1.54
N ARG A 120 -5.86 17.66 2.52
CA ARG A 120 -5.50 18.69 3.51
C ARG A 120 -5.15 18.11 4.87
N ARG A 121 -5.79 17.01 5.27
CA ARG A 121 -5.56 16.35 6.55
C ARG A 121 -5.90 14.87 6.48
N ILE A 122 -5.10 14.04 7.14
CA ILE A 122 -5.33 12.61 7.32
C ILE A 122 -5.10 12.29 8.80
N THR A 123 -6.12 11.80 9.52
CA THR A 123 -5.95 11.35 10.91
C THR A 123 -7.12 10.48 11.37
N LYS A 124 -6.88 9.62 12.37
CA LYS A 124 -7.95 8.92 13.11
C LYS A 124 -8.68 9.84 14.09
N LEU A 125 -8.01 10.88 14.60
CA LEU A 125 -8.47 11.77 15.68
C LEU A 125 -9.47 12.85 15.22
N MET A 126 -10.12 12.67 14.09
CA MET A 126 -11.21 13.55 13.64
C MET A 126 -12.52 12.97 14.12
N ASP A 127 -13.48 13.84 14.46
CA ASP A 127 -14.82 13.41 14.83
C ASP A 127 -15.42 12.54 13.71
N PRO A 128 -16.09 11.42 14.06
CA PRO A 128 -16.80 10.58 13.11
C PRO A 128 -17.81 11.39 12.28
N ALA A 129 -17.94 11.06 11.00
CA ALA A 129 -18.86 11.69 10.05
C ALA A 129 -19.61 10.64 9.23
#